data_AF-A0AA45L6Z2-F1
#
_entry.id   AF-A0AA45L6Z2-F1
#
_cell.length_a   1.000
_cell.length_b   1.000
_cell.length_c   1.000
_cell.angle_alpha   90.00
_cell.angle_beta   90.00
_cell.angle_gamma   90.00
#
_symmetry.space_group_name_H-M   'P 1'
#
loop_
_entity.id
_entity.type
_entity.pdbx_description
1 polymer ?
#
loop_
_entity_poly.entity_id
_entity_poly.type
_entity_poly.pdbx_seq_one_letter_code
_entity_poly.pdbx_strand_id
1 'polypeptide(L)'
;MVASCWRSRAGGSRTAHSPPGRTDHLAAVPLPGGRTVLAAGGGHLVRLWDQADEVISLALDDQASALVAVPASPATGGVPLLAVASEIGFAVLEVHG
;
A
#
# COMPACT_ATOMS: atom_id res chain seq x y z
N MET A 1 -2.58 -20.22 1.46
CA MET A 1 -2.90 -19.62 0.16
C MET A 1 -3.82 -18.44 0.44
N VAL A 2 -3.33 -17.21 0.36
CA VAL A 2 -4.19 -16.01 0.52
C VAL A 2 -4.45 -15.50 -0.89
N ALA A 3 -5.70 -15.60 -1.33
CA ALA A 3 -6.15 -15.01 -2.58
C ALA A 3 -6.66 -13.60 -2.29
N SER A 4 -5.97 -12.58 -2.79
CA SER A 4 -6.49 -11.20 -2.82
C SER A 4 -7.30 -11.02 -4.10
N CYS A 5 -8.62 -10.94 -3.97
CA CYS A 5 -9.52 -10.67 -5.08
C CYS A 5 -9.62 -9.15 -5.27
N TRP A 6 -9.27 -8.66 -6.46
CA TRP A 6 -9.48 -7.27 -6.85
C TRP A 6 -10.64 -7.18 -7.84
N ARG A 7 -11.56 -6.24 -7.58
CA ARG A 7 -12.65 -5.91 -8.50
C ARG A 7 -12.35 -4.54 -9.11
N SER A 8 -12.08 -4.50 -10.41
CA SER A 8 -11.95 -3.21 -11.10
C SER A 8 -13.33 -2.65 -11.44
N ARG A 9 -13.40 -1.33 -11.64
CA ARG A 9 -14.62 -0.61 -12.03
C ARG A 9 -15.22 -1.09 -13.37
N ALA A 10 -14.44 -1.84 -14.16
CA ALA A 10 -14.87 -2.46 -15.42
C ALA A 10 -15.59 -3.83 -15.25
N GLY A 11 -15.88 -4.26 -14.01
CA GLY A 11 -16.66 -5.47 -13.74
C GLY A 11 -15.89 -6.80 -13.88
N GLY A 12 -14.64 -6.77 -14.34
CA GLY A 12 -13.75 -7.92 -14.36
C GLY A 12 -13.09 -8.16 -13.00
N SER A 13 -13.18 -9.40 -12.50
CA SER A 13 -12.31 -9.87 -11.41
C SER A 13 -10.93 -10.16 -12.01
N ARG A 14 -9.89 -9.51 -11.49
CA ARG A 14 -8.50 -9.86 -11.79
C ARG A 14 -7.89 -10.46 -10.53
N THR A 15 -7.32 -11.66 -10.66
CA THR A 15 -6.49 -12.27 -9.62
C THR A 15 -5.07 -11.78 -9.82
N ALA A 16 -4.60 -10.87 -8.96
CA ALA A 16 -3.19 -10.54 -8.88
C ALA A 16 -2.49 -11.61 -8.02
N HIS A 17 -1.31 -12.05 -8.44
CA HIS A 17 -0.52 -12.97 -7.64
C HIS A 17 0.04 -12.25 -6.41
N SER A 18 -0.18 -12.81 -5.22
CA SER A 18 0.54 -12.39 -4.02
C SER A 18 2.03 -12.68 -4.23
N PRO A 19 2.91 -11.66 -4.20
CA PRO A 19 4.33 -11.91 -4.36
C PRO A 19 4.89 -12.71 -3.17
N PRO A 20 6.01 -13.42 -3.35
CA PRO A 20 6.62 -14.21 -2.29
C PRO A 20 7.05 -13.32 -1.11
N GLY A 21 6.69 -13.74 0.10
CA GLY A 21 6.98 -13.04 1.35
C GLY A 21 5.80 -13.10 2.31
N ARG A 22 6.08 -13.07 3.62
CA ARG A 22 5.02 -12.96 4.64
C ARG A 22 4.45 -11.54 4.56
N THR A 23 3.13 -11.41 4.52
CA THR A 23 2.43 -10.13 4.66
C THR A 23 1.78 -10.09 6.03
N ASP A 24 2.16 -9.14 6.85
CA ASP A 24 1.67 -8.97 8.23
C ASP A 24 0.68 -7.80 8.33
N HIS A 25 0.85 -6.78 7.48
CA HIS A 25 0.07 -5.55 7.51
C HIS A 25 -0.40 -5.16 6.10
N LEU A 26 -1.58 -4.55 6.01
CA LEU A 26 -2.17 -4.07 4.75
C LEU A 26 -2.83 -2.72 4.96
N ALA A 27 -2.72 -1.84 3.97
CA ALA A 27 -3.48 -0.59 3.88
C ALA A 27 -3.92 -0.33 2.43
N ALA A 28 -5.08 0.30 2.27
CA ALA A 28 -5.56 0.78 0.98
C ALA A 28 -5.43 2.31 0.95
N VAL A 29 -4.67 2.83 -0.01
CA VAL A 29 -4.42 4.26 -0.18
C VAL A 29 -5.27 4.78 -1.34
N PRO A 30 -6.36 5.51 -1.06
CA PRO A 30 -7.20 6.08 -2.10
C PRO A 30 -6.46 7.25 -2.78
N LEU A 31 -6.36 7.17 -4.10
CA LEU A 31 -5.80 8.23 -4.93
C LEU A 31 -6.92 9.13 -5.50
N PRO A 32 -6.61 10.40 -5.82
CA PRO A 32 -7.50 11.22 -6.65
C PRO A 32 -7.92 10.49 -7.93
N GLY A 33 -9.18 10.65 -8.36
CA GLY A 33 -9.69 10.00 -9.57
C GLY A 33 -10.21 8.56 -9.38
N GLY A 34 -10.33 8.07 -8.15
CA GLY A 34 -10.96 6.78 -7.84
C GLY A 34 -10.06 5.56 -8.06
N ARG A 35 -8.75 5.79 -8.21
CA ARG A 35 -7.73 4.75 -8.14
C ARG A 35 -7.40 4.42 -6.68
N THR A 36 -6.79 3.27 -6.46
CA THR A 36 -6.39 2.84 -5.12
C THR A 36 -5.10 2.04 -5.25
N VAL A 37 -4.11 2.44 -4.45
CA VAL A 37 -2.85 1.70 -4.28
C VAL A 37 -3.00 0.83 -3.05
N LEU A 38 -2.62 -0.44 -3.13
CA LEU A 38 -2.43 -1.26 -1.94
C LEU A 38 -1.02 -1.08 -1.41
N ALA A 39 -0.91 -1.00 -0.10
CA ALA A 39 0.34 -1.16 0.62
C ALA A 39 0.30 -2.43 1.45
N ALA A 40 1.39 -3.20 1.46
CA ALA A 40 1.54 -4.30 2.40
C ALA A 40 2.92 -4.30 3.03
N GLY A 41 2.93 -4.49 4.35
CA GLY A 41 4.10 -4.58 5.17
C GLY A 41 4.34 -6.03 5.56
N GLY A 42 5.59 -6.44 5.50
CA GLY A 42 5.97 -7.81 5.80
C GLY A 42 7.47 -7.94 5.91
N GLY A 43 7.95 -8.35 7.07
CA GLY A 43 9.39 -8.29 7.32
C GLY A 43 9.90 -6.84 7.32
N HIS A 44 11.08 -6.64 6.74
CA HIS A 44 11.75 -5.34 6.56
C HIS A 44 11.32 -4.65 5.26
N LEU A 45 10.14 -4.98 4.73
CA LEU A 45 9.70 -4.52 3.42
C LEU A 45 8.27 -3.97 3.50
N VAL A 46 8.07 -2.85 2.81
CA VAL A 46 6.75 -2.37 2.41
C VAL A 46 6.67 -2.43 0.89
N ARG A 47 5.60 -3.02 0.36
CA ARG A 47 5.34 -3.11 -1.06
C ARG A 47 4.09 -2.31 -1.41
N LEU A 48 4.13 -1.60 -2.53
CA LEU A 48 3.03 -0.82 -3.08
C LEU A 48 2.62 -1.41 -4.42
N TRP A 49 1.31 -1.54 -4.65
CA TRP A 49 0.74 -2.02 -5.91
C TRP A 49 -0.38 -1.12 -6.39
N ASP A 50 -0.35 -0.79 -7.67
CA ASP A 50 -1.51 -0.27 -8.40
C ASP A 50 -2.10 -1.36 -9.31
N GLN A 51 -3.34 -1.18 -9.77
CA GLN A 51 -4.04 -2.01 -10.74
C GLN A 51 -3.31 -2.19 -12.09
N ALA A 52 -2.22 -1.45 -12.33
CA ALA A 52 -1.34 -1.58 -13.49
C ALA A 52 -0.23 -2.63 -13.31
N ASP A 53 -0.27 -3.42 -12.22
CA ASP A 53 0.71 -4.47 -11.89
C ASP A 53 2.14 -3.95 -11.59
N GLU A 54 2.30 -2.63 -11.39
CA GLU A 54 3.57 -2.07 -10.94
C GLU A 54 3.75 -2.29 -9.45
N VAL A 55 4.89 -2.90 -9.08
CA VAL A 55 5.26 -3.17 -7.69
C VAL A 55 6.46 -2.34 -7.30
N ILE A 56 6.24 -1.36 -6.43
CA ILE A 56 7.34 -0.61 -5.80
C ILE A 56 7.62 -1.28 -4.45
N SER A 57 8.89 -1.60 -4.18
CA SER A 57 9.31 -2.18 -2.90
C SER A 57 10.24 -1.21 -2.19
N LEU A 58 9.90 -0.91 -0.94
CA LEU A 58 10.67 -0.06 -0.04
C LEU A 58 11.30 -0.93 1.04
N ALA A 59 12.61 -0.77 1.23
CA ALA A 59 13.33 -1.37 2.35
C ALA A 59 13.17 -0.50 3.60
N LEU A 60 12.89 -1.16 4.72
CA LEU A 60 12.87 -0.56 6.04
C LEU A 60 14.10 -1.05 6.83
N ASP A 61 14.58 -0.21 7.75
CA ASP A 61 15.69 -0.58 8.64
C ASP A 61 15.25 -1.63 9.68
N ASP A 62 13.95 -1.73 9.98
CA ASP A 62 13.35 -2.69 10.89
C ASP A 62 11.99 -3.21 10.38
N GLN A 63 11.28 -3.97 11.22
CA GLN A 63 10.03 -4.62 10.83
C GLN A 63 8.88 -3.61 10.85
N ALA A 64 8.08 -3.56 9.79
CA ALA A 64 6.83 -2.80 9.82
C ALA A 64 5.89 -3.39 10.88
N SER A 65 5.37 -2.55 11.78
CA SER A 65 4.40 -2.92 12.82
C SER A 65 2.99 -2.40 12.52
N ALA A 66 2.87 -1.37 11.67
CA ALA A 66 1.59 -0.90 11.16
C ALA A 66 1.73 -0.12 9.84
N LEU A 67 0.66 -0.15 9.04
CA LEU A 67 0.46 0.69 7.87
C LEU A 67 -0.82 1.51 8.04
N VAL A 68 -0.74 2.82 7.84
CA VAL A 68 -1.88 3.73 7.96
C VAL A 68 -1.96 4.62 6.72
N ALA A 69 -3.05 4.52 5.98
CA ALA A 69 -3.33 5.39 4.85
C ALA A 69 -4.07 6.65 5.30
N VAL A 70 -3.61 7.80 4.83
CA VAL A 70 -4.29 9.10 4.99
C VAL A 70 -4.74 9.56 3.62
N PRO A 71 -6.05 9.78 3.39
CA PRO A 71 -6.55 10.20 2.09
C PRO A 71 -6.09 11.62 1.74
N ALA A 72 -6.03 11.90 0.44
CA ALA A 72 -5.80 13.25 -0.06
C ALA A 72 -6.82 14.23 0.52
N SER A 73 -6.32 15.27 1.19
CA SER A 73 -7.12 16.34 1.78
C SER A 73 -6.32 17.64 1.81
N PRO A 74 -6.95 18.81 2.07
CA PRO A 74 -6.21 20.05 2.25
C PRO A 74 -5.13 19.96 3.34
N ALA A 75 -5.35 19.16 4.39
CA ALA A 75 -4.39 18.96 5.47
C ALA A 75 -3.13 18.20 5.03
N THR A 76 -3.23 17.39 3.98
CA THR A 76 -2.10 16.67 3.38
C THR A 76 -1.58 17.35 2.11
N GLY A 77 -1.95 18.61 1.85
CA GLY A 77 -1.56 19.31 0.62
C GLY A 77 -2.19 18.74 -0.66
N GLY A 78 -3.25 17.94 -0.54
CA GLY A 78 -3.93 17.31 -1.68
C GLY A 78 -3.29 16.00 -2.16
N VAL A 79 -2.24 15.52 -1.51
CA VAL A 79 -1.64 14.21 -1.78
C VAL A 79 -2.03 13.20 -0.71
N PRO A 80 -2.30 11.94 -1.05
CA PRO A 80 -2.49 10.90 -0.06
C PRO A 80 -1.15 10.48 0.55
N LEU A 81 -1.17 10.12 1.83
CA LEU A 81 0.01 9.71 2.58
C LEU A 81 -0.13 8.26 3.05
N LEU A 82 0.99 7.57 3.14
CA LEU A 82 1.11 6.29 3.83
C LEU A 82 2.10 6.46 4.98
N ALA A 83 1.61 6.33 6.20
CA ALA A 83 2.44 6.20 7.38
C ALA A 83 2.78 4.72 7.61
N VAL A 84 4.07 4.46 7.85
CA VAL A 84 4.61 3.16 8.21
C VAL A 84 5.19 3.30 9.60
N ALA A 85 4.65 2.55 10.56
CA ALA A 85 5.22 2.47 11.90
C ALA A 85 6.07 1.21 12.02
N SER A 86 7.08 1.31 12.87
CA SER A 86 7.96 0.22 13.24
C SER A 86 8.30 0.31 14.73
N GLU A 87 9.16 -0.58 15.23
CA GLU A 87 9.55 -0.57 16.64
C GLU A 87 10.49 0.60 16.96
N ILE A 88 11.31 1.01 15.99
CA ILE A 88 12.31 2.07 16.19
C ILE A 88 11.83 3.46 15.73
N GLY A 89 10.70 3.54 15.02
CA GLY A 89 10.19 4.83 14.56
C GLY A 89 9.02 4.73 13.60
N PHE A 90 8.88 5.76 12.77
CA PHE A 90 7.91 5.79 11.69
C PHE A 90 8.44 6.57 10.49
N ALA A 91 7.91 6.26 9.31
CA ALA A 91 8.10 7.01 8.07
C ALA A 91 6.74 7.42 7.50
N VAL A 92 6.70 8.56 6.81
CA VAL A 92 5.51 9.01 6.06
C VAL A 92 5.92 9.18 4.61
N LEU A 93 5.21 8.49 3.72
CA LEU A 93 5.42 8.55 2.29
C LEU A 93 4.26 9.23 1.61
N GLU A 94 4.56 10.13 0.67
CA GLU A 94 3.56 10.58 -0.30
C GLU A 94 3.32 9.47 -1.31
N VAL A 95 2.06 9.18 -1.59
CA VAL A 95 1.69 8.17 -2.58
C VAL A 95 1.18 8.87 -3.83
N HIS A 96 1.99 8.77 -4.88
CA HIS A 96 1.66 9.31 -6.19
C HIS A 96 1.12 8.18 -7.10
N GLY A 97 0.25 8.54 -8.03
CA GLY A 97 -0.39 7.62 -8.97
C GLY A 97 0.24 7.62 -10.34
#